data_AF-A0A917AT61-F1
#
_entry.id   AF-A0A917AT61-F1
#
_cell.length_a   1.000
_cell.length_b   1.000
_cell.length_c   1.000
_cell.angle_alpha   90.00
_cell.angle_beta   90.00
_cell.angle_gamma   90.00
#
_symmetry.space_group_name_H-M   'P 1'
#
loop_
_entity.id
_entity.type
_entity.pdbx_description
1 polymer ?
#
loop_
_entity_poly.entity_id
_entity_poly.type
_entity_poly.pdbx_seq_one_letter_code
_entity_poly.pdbx_strand_id
1 'polypeptide(L)'
;MFEWEIFLQQAQMELRGSQKVTVSTNDLLFIGKEGERIMYEKKNGKLRRRVNGAGHEVLLQHVDTIRFIPIEQGIIIKVVDTTKHVYKRVITHMGTVEMIR
;
A
#
# COMPACT_ATOMS: atom_id res chain seq x y z
N MET A 1 7.09 7.34 13.26
CA MET A 1 8.31 7.01 12.50
C MET A 1 8.26 7.77 11.18
N PHE A 2 9.35 8.37 10.75
CA PHE A 2 9.36 9.26 9.57
C PHE A 2 8.97 8.55 8.27
N GLU A 3 9.50 7.36 8.02
CA GLU A 3 9.16 6.54 6.84
C GLU A 3 7.66 6.24 6.74
N TRP A 4 7.00 5.98 7.89
CA TRP A 4 5.56 5.69 7.95
C TRP A 4 4.70 6.85 7.44
N GLU A 5 5.00 8.09 7.86
CA GLU A 5 4.19 9.24 7.45
C GLU A 5 4.39 9.57 5.96
N ILE A 6 5.61 9.44 5.43
CA ILE A 6 5.90 9.61 4.00
C ILE A 6 5.15 8.55 3.18
N PHE A 7 5.26 7.30 3.60
CA PHE A 7 4.56 6.19 2.97
C PHE A 7 3.04 6.45 2.91
N LEU A 8 2.43 6.91 4.01
CA LEU A 8 1.00 7.21 4.04
C LEU A 8 0.60 8.33 3.07
N GLN A 9 1.41 9.38 2.98
CA GLN A 9 1.16 10.48 2.03
C GLN A 9 1.22 9.99 0.58
N GLN A 10 2.22 9.18 0.25
CA GLN A 10 2.38 8.60 -1.09
C GLN A 10 1.25 7.62 -1.42
N ALA A 11 0.93 6.69 -0.51
CA ALA A 11 -0.19 5.75 -0.66
C ALA A 11 -1.53 6.47 -0.87
N GLN A 12 -1.76 7.55 -0.13
CA GLN A 12 -2.96 8.37 -0.27
C GLN A 12 -3.01 9.11 -1.61
N MET A 13 -1.87 9.56 -2.16
CA MET A 13 -1.80 10.18 -3.48
C MET A 13 -2.09 9.16 -4.59
N GLU A 14 -1.49 7.99 -4.53
CA GLU A 14 -1.71 6.91 -5.50
C GLU A 14 -3.15 6.42 -5.50
N LEU A 15 -3.72 6.25 -4.31
CA LEU A 15 -5.12 5.90 -4.15
C LEU A 15 -6.05 6.92 -4.84
N ARG A 16 -5.80 8.23 -4.68
CA ARG A 16 -6.57 9.29 -5.35
C ARG A 16 -6.35 9.35 -6.87
N GLY A 17 -5.16 8.98 -7.35
CA GLY A 17 -4.83 8.99 -8.77
C GLY A 17 -5.31 7.75 -9.52
N SER A 18 -5.59 6.67 -8.80
CA SER A 18 -5.99 5.39 -9.37
C SER A 18 -7.44 5.38 -9.88
N GLN A 19 -7.68 4.71 -11.01
CA GLN A 19 -9.03 4.35 -11.45
C GLN A 19 -9.50 3.06 -10.81
N LYS A 20 -8.57 2.15 -10.53
CA LYS A 20 -8.84 0.85 -9.94
C LYS A 20 -7.81 0.51 -8.90
N VAL A 21 -8.29 -0.06 -7.81
CA VAL A 21 -7.45 -0.57 -6.72
C VAL A 21 -7.77 -2.02 -6.48
N THR A 22 -6.72 -2.82 -6.39
CA THR A 22 -6.80 -4.24 -6.13
C THR A 22 -6.03 -4.54 -4.85
N VAL A 23 -6.74 -5.11 -3.88
CA VAL A 23 -6.17 -5.48 -2.59
C VAL A 23 -6.01 -6.99 -2.49
N SER A 24 -4.81 -7.43 -2.14
CA SER A 24 -4.48 -8.76 -1.62
C SER A 24 -4.10 -8.61 -0.14
N THR A 25 -4.02 -9.73 0.59
CA THR A 25 -3.70 -9.72 2.04
C THR A 25 -2.42 -8.94 2.34
N ASN A 26 -1.38 -9.09 1.51
CA ASN A 26 -0.05 -8.52 1.72
C ASN A 26 0.39 -7.52 0.64
N ASP A 27 -0.37 -7.40 -0.45
CA ASP A 27 -0.02 -6.58 -1.60
C ASP A 27 -1.15 -5.62 -1.95
N LEU A 28 -0.78 -4.47 -2.48
CA LEU A 28 -1.70 -3.44 -2.93
C LEU A 28 -1.32 -2.99 -4.34
N LEU A 29 -2.25 -3.08 -5.28
CA LEU A 29 -2.05 -2.68 -6.66
C LEU A 29 -2.99 -1.53 -7.01
N PHE A 30 -2.40 -0.43 -7.48
CA PHE A 30 -3.11 0.70 -8.06
C PHE A 30 -2.95 0.65 -9.58
N ILE A 31 -4.05 0.89 -10.29
CA ILE A 31 -4.07 1.07 -11.74
C ILE A 31 -4.58 2.47 -12.01
N GLY A 32 -3.75 3.31 -12.60
CA GLY A 32 -4.14 4.68 -12.95
C GLY A 32 -4.77 4.79 -14.33
N LYS A 33 -5.05 6.04 -14.73
CA LYS A 33 -5.86 6.35 -15.91
C LYS A 33 -5.21 5.92 -17.23
N GLU A 34 -3.89 5.93 -17.27
CA GLU A 34 -3.10 5.59 -18.46
C GLU A 34 -2.65 4.12 -18.45
N GLY A 35 -3.15 3.33 -17.50
CA GLY A 35 -2.83 1.92 -17.34
C GLY A 35 -1.53 1.66 -16.57
N GLU A 36 -0.94 2.70 -15.97
CA GLU A 36 0.22 2.55 -15.10
C GLU A 36 -0.13 1.69 -13.88
N ARG A 37 0.77 0.76 -13.54
CA ARG A 37 0.59 -0.21 -12.46
C ARG A 37 1.56 0.11 -11.35
N ILE A 38 1.05 0.55 -10.21
CA ILE A 38 1.86 0.77 -9.01
C ILE A 38 1.55 -0.32 -8.00
N MET A 39 2.57 -1.06 -7.60
CA MET A 39 2.43 -2.19 -6.68
C MET A 39 3.25 -1.97 -5.42
N TYR A 40 2.60 -2.16 -4.28
CA TYR A 40 3.23 -2.29 -2.98
C TYR A 40 3.28 -3.77 -2.61
N GLU A 41 4.49 -4.26 -2.35
CA GLU A 41 4.72 -5.66 -1.96
C GLU A 41 5.71 -5.75 -0.79
N LYS A 42 5.48 -6.69 0.13
CA LYS A 42 6.47 -7.00 1.17
C LYS A 42 7.50 -7.99 0.63
N LYS A 43 8.78 -7.63 0.68
CA LYS A 43 9.89 -8.53 0.32
C LYS A 43 11.11 -8.28 1.20
N ASN A 44 11.70 -9.35 1.75
CA ASN A 44 12.91 -9.32 2.58
C ASN A 44 12.84 -8.31 3.74
N GLY A 45 11.72 -8.30 4.48
CA GLY A 45 11.51 -7.40 5.62
C GLY A 45 11.33 -5.92 5.24
N LYS A 46 11.07 -5.61 3.96
CA LYS A 46 10.83 -4.26 3.46
C LYS A 46 9.48 -4.18 2.76
N LEU A 47 8.78 -3.07 2.92
CA LEU A 47 7.71 -2.69 2.00
C LEU A 47 8.35 -1.98 0.81
N ARG A 48 8.06 -2.46 -0.40
CA ARG A 48 8.62 -1.92 -1.63
C ARG A 48 7.52 -1.47 -2.56
N ARG A 49 7.79 -0.37 -3.26
CA ARG A 49 6.99 0.13 -4.36
C ARG A 49 7.64 -0.21 -5.68
N ARG A 50 6.83 -0.60 -6.67
CA ARG A 50 7.25 -0.84 -8.06
C ARG A 50 6.29 -0.18 -9.02
N VAL A 51 6.83 0.38 -10.10
CA VAL A 51 6.04 0.98 -11.18
C VAL A 51 6.22 0.12 -12.42
N ASN A 52 5.12 -0.36 -12.99
CA ASN A 52 5.10 -1.22 -14.18
C ASN A 52 6.03 -2.44 -14.07
N GLY A 53 6.19 -2.98 -12.85
CA GLY A 53 7.09 -4.10 -12.60
C GLY A 53 8.59 -3.77 -12.71
N ALA A 54 8.97 -2.52 -12.94
CA ALA A 54 10.37 -2.09 -13.02
C ALA A 54 10.81 -1.37 -11.74
N GLY A 55 12.12 -1.42 -11.48
CA GLY A 55 12.74 -0.78 -10.31
C GLY A 55 12.23 -1.29 -8.97
N HIS A 56 12.65 -0.60 -7.91
CA HIS A 56 11.93 -0.57 -6.64
C HIS A 56 12.36 0.62 -5.80
N GLU A 57 11.40 1.18 -5.09
CA GLU A 57 11.62 2.12 -4.00
C GLU A 57 11.33 1.40 -2.68
N VAL A 58 12.16 1.60 -1.66
CA VAL A 58 11.90 1.07 -0.32
C VAL A 58 11.07 2.11 0.43
N LEU A 59 9.83 1.74 0.80
CA LEU A 59 8.90 2.63 1.50
C LEU A 59 9.01 2.50 3.02
N LEU A 60 9.19 1.27 3.51
CA LEU A 60 9.37 0.97 4.93
C LEU A 60 10.45 -0.10 5.09
N GLN A 61 11.30 0.09 6.09
CA GLN A 61 12.26 -0.92 6.54
C GLN A 61 11.76 -1.66 7.78
N HIS A 62 12.40 -2.79 8.10
CA HIS A 62 12.14 -3.57 9.32
C HIS A 62 10.68 -4.00 9.50
N VAL A 63 10.00 -4.35 8.40
CA VAL A 63 8.61 -4.79 8.39
C VAL A 63 8.55 -6.29 8.70
N ASP A 64 7.93 -6.65 9.81
CA ASP A 64 7.62 -8.04 10.15
C ASP A 64 6.35 -8.52 9.42
N THR A 65 5.26 -7.77 9.53
CA THR A 65 4.02 -8.04 8.77
C THR A 65 3.40 -6.77 8.24
N ILE A 66 2.70 -6.89 7.11
CA ILE A 66 1.84 -5.86 6.58
C ILE A 66 0.52 -6.49 6.18
N ARG A 67 -0.59 -5.79 6.40
CA ARG A 67 -1.89 -6.14 5.85
C ARG A 67 -2.60 -4.94 5.28
N PHE A 68 -3.18 -5.14 4.11
CA PHE A 68 -4.10 -4.23 3.48
C PHE A 68 -5.51 -4.81 3.59
N ILE A 69 -6.43 -4.03 4.13
CA ILE A 69 -7.81 -4.47 4.35
C ILE A 69 -8.71 -3.46 3.63
N PRO A 70 -9.40 -3.86 2.56
CA PRO A 70 -10.33 -2.96 1.88
C PRO A 70 -11.53 -2.68 2.79
N ILE A 71 -12.00 -1.45 2.76
CA ILE A 71 -13.21 -0.98 3.42
C ILE A 71 -14.04 -0.17 2.42
N GLU A 72 -15.30 0.11 2.74
CA GLU A 72 -16.24 0.77 1.82
C GLU A 72 -15.69 2.07 1.19
N GLN A 73 -14.92 2.86 1.95
CA GLN A 73 -14.41 4.16 1.51
C GLN A 73 -12.88 4.24 1.55
N GLY A 74 -12.19 3.12 1.33
CA GLY A 74 -10.72 3.12 1.26
C GLY A 74 -10.06 1.84 1.76
N ILE A 75 -8.92 2.00 2.42
CA ILE A 75 -8.06 0.89 2.84
C ILE A 75 -7.53 1.13 4.25
N ILE A 76 -7.66 0.12 5.11
CA ILE A 76 -6.91 0.05 6.35
C ILE A 76 -5.55 -0.56 6.04
N ILE A 77 -4.49 0.16 6.40
CA ILE A 77 -3.11 -0.31 6.35
C ILE A 77 -2.67 -0.62 7.77
N LYS A 78 -2.24 -1.86 8.01
CA LYS A 78 -1.67 -2.30 9.28
C LYS A 78 -0.26 -2.83 9.07
N VAL A 79 0.71 -2.30 9.81
CA VAL A 79 2.11 -2.74 9.80
C VAL A 79 2.50 -3.17 11.21
N VAL A 80 3.23 -4.28 11.31
CA VAL A 80 3.97 -4.68 12.52
C VAL A 80 5.45 -4.64 12.15
N ASP A 81 6.25 -3.91 12.91
CA ASP A 81 7.69 -3.88 12.71
C ASP A 81 8.40 -5.05 13.43
N THR A 82 9.70 -5.22 13.20
CA THR A 82 10.50 -6.29 13.84
C THR A 82 10.62 -6.13 15.36
N THR A 83 10.33 -4.95 15.90
CA THR A 83 10.27 -4.67 17.35
C THR A 83 8.88 -4.87 17.95
N LYS A 84 7.92 -5.34 17.13
CA LYS A 84 6.51 -5.60 17.47
C LYS A 84 5.68 -4.34 17.70
N HIS A 85 6.15 -3.16 17.34
CA HIS A 85 5.27 -1.99 17.30
C HIS A 85 4.26 -2.11 16.16
N VAL A 86 3.04 -1.64 16.43
CA VAL A 86 1.92 -1.72 15.49
C VAL A 86 1.58 -0.32 15.00
N TYR A 87 1.63 -0.14 13.68
CA TYR A 87 1.15 1.04 12.98
C TYR A 87 -0.15 0.71 12.27
N LYS A 88 -1.14 1.61 12.36
CA LYS A 88 -2.43 1.45 11.69
C LYS A 88 -2.93 2.81 11.19
N ARG A 89 -3.38 2.86 9.94
CA ARG A 89 -4.03 4.05 9.36
C ARG A 89 -5.12 3.65 8.38
N VAL A 90 -6.15 4.49 8.29
CA VAL A 90 -7.13 4.46 7.21
C VAL A 90 -6.71 5.51 6.17
N ILE A 91 -6.59 5.12 4.92
CA ILE A 91 -6.53 6.04 3.78
C ILE A 91 -7.84 5.96 3.02
N THR A 92 -8.38 7.11 2.60
CA THR A 92 -9.75 7.19 2.07
C THR A 92 -9.79 7.49 0.59
N HIS A 93 -10.82 6.97 -0.08
CA HIS A 93 -11.10 7.16 -1.49
C HIS A 93 -12.61 7.09 -1.75
N MET A 94 -13.13 7.92 -2.67
CA MET A 94 -14.56 7.93 -3.04
C MET A 94 -14.87 7.02 -4.25
N GLY A 95 -14.01 6.04 -4.55
CA GLY A 95 -14.18 5.10 -5.67
C GLY A 95 -13.95 3.65 -5.24
N THR A 96 -14.42 2.71 -6.06
CA THR A 96 -14.47 1.27 -5.75
C THR A 96 -13.09 0.66 -5.51
N VAL A 97 -12.92 0.00 -4.36
CA VAL A 97 -11.75 -0.83 -4.04
C VAL A 97 -12.16 -2.29 -4.19
N GLU A 98 -11.51 -3.02 -5.10
CA GLU A 98 -11.80 -4.44 -5.34
C GLU A 98 -10.86 -5.34 -4.54
N MET A 99 -11.42 -6.36 -3.88
CA MET A 99 -10.67 -7.44 -3.25
C MET A 99 -10.52 -8.59 -4.25
N ILE A 100 -9.31 -9.09 -4.44
CA ILE A 100 -9.09 -10.35 -5.16
C ILE A 100 -8.77 -11.43 -4.12
N ARG A 101 -9.46 -12.58 -4.24
CA ARG A 101 -9.26 -13.77 -3.39
C ARG A 101 -8.07 -14.58 -3.86
#